data_AF-A0A8T4XMQ4-F1
#
_entry.id   AF-A0A8T4XMQ4-F1
#
_cell.length_a   1.000
_cell.length_b   1.000
_cell.length_c   1.000
_cell.angle_alpha   90.00
_cell.angle_beta   90.00
_cell.angle_gamma   90.00
#
_symmetry.space_group_name_H-M   'P 1'
#
loop_
_entity.id
_entity.type
_entity.pdbx_description
1 polymer ?
#
loop_
_entity_poly.entity_id
_entity_poly.type
_entity_poly.pdbx_seq_one_letter_code
_entity_poly.pdbx_strand_id
1 'polypeptide(L)' 'MIIPVRCFTCGKLIGDKWEEFARRVKTGEDAGEVLDSLGIKRYCCRRMLLSHVEIIDEVLRFYEEAEKRKEARSYYYQQ' A
#
# COMPACT_ATOMS: atom_id res chain seq x y z
N MET A 1 -2.34 -0.09 -5.09
CA MET A 1 -1.36 0.98 -5.36
C MET A 1 -0.77 1.40 -4.01
N ILE A 2 0.24 2.26 -3.96
CA ILE A 2 0.79 2.77 -2.70
C ILE A 2 -0.21 3.74 -2.05
N ILE A 3 -0.20 3.83 -0.72
CA ILE A 3 -1.07 4.74 0.04
C ILE A 3 -0.83 6.20 -0.36
N PRO A 4 -1.88 7.05 -0.46
CA PRO A 4 -1.68 8.46 -0.69
C PRO A 4 -0.86 9.12 0.44
N VAL A 5 0.12 9.94 0.04
CA VAL A 5 0.97 10.71 0.97
C VAL A 5 0.14 11.59 1.90
N ARG A 6 -0.91 12.22 1.37
CA ARG A 6 -1.85 13.10 2.09
C ARG A 6 -3.29 12.67 1.86
N CYS A 7 -4.16 12.94 2.83
CA CYS A 7 -5.60 12.71 2.67
C CYS A 7 -6.20 13.59 1.57
N PHE A 8 -6.99 12.99 0.69
CA PHE A 8 -7.66 13.68 -0.43
C PHE A 8 -8.64 14.77 -0.02
N THR A 9 -9.14 14.74 1.23
CA THR A 9 -10.14 15.71 1.71
C THR A 9 -9.49 16.76 2.62
N CYS A 10 -8.75 16.33 3.64
CA CYS A 10 -8.23 17.21 4.69
C CYS A 10 -6.80 17.72 4.39
N GLY A 11 -6.09 17.13 3.42
CA GLY A 11 -4.70 17.47 3.12
C GLY A 11 -3.68 17.10 4.21
N LYS A 12 -4.12 16.50 5.32
CA LYS A 12 -3.24 16.04 6.41
C LYS A 12 -2.33 14.91 5.92
N LEU A 13 -1.09 14.88 6.40
CA LEU A 13 -0.15 13.78 6.19
C LEU A 13 -0.72 12.47 6.77
N ILE A 14 -0.71 11.42 5.94
CA ILE A 14 -1.23 10.08 6.29
C ILE A 14 -0.26 8.96 5.88
N GLY A 15 0.53 9.15 4.82
CA GLY A 15 1.42 8.11 4.31
C GLY A 15 2.48 7.65 5.33
N ASP A 16 2.88 8.51 6.28
CA ASP A 16 3.81 8.20 7.36
C ASP A 16 3.28 7.17 8.36
N LYS A 17 1.95 6.98 8.43
CA LYS A 17 1.29 6.15 9.45
C LYS A 17 0.82 4.79 8.94
N TRP A 18 0.91 4.54 7.63
CA TRP A 18 0.39 3.32 7.03
C TRP A 18 1.06 2.06 7.57
N GLU A 19 2.39 2.03 7.59
CA GLU A 19 3.13 0.84 7.99
C GLU A 19 2.83 0.42 9.43
N GLU A 20 2.71 1.39 10.34
CA GLU A 20 2.37 1.13 11.73
C GLU A 20 0.92 0.65 11.87
N PHE A 21 -0.03 1.29 11.19
CA PHE A 21 -1.42 0.87 11.15
C PHE A 21 -1.57 -0.56 10.61
N ALA A 22 -0.98 -0.85 9.45
CA ALA A 22 -1.04 -2.14 8.80
C ALA A 22 -0.42 -3.25 9.67
N ARG A 23 0.71 -2.96 10.34
CA ARG A 23 1.36 -3.92 11.24
C ARG A 23 0.46 -4.28 12.43
N ARG A 24 -0.10 -3.29 13.13
CA ARG A 24 -0.94 -3.51 14.31
C ARG A 24 -2.24 -4.21 13.98
N VAL A 25 -2.90 -3.81 12.88
CA VAL A 25 -4.11 -4.49 12.40
C VAL A 25 -3.80 -5.94 11.99
N LYS A 26 -2.64 -6.19 11.38
CA LYS A 26 -2.19 -7.55 11.05
C LYS A 26 -1.89 -8.40 12.29
N THR A 27 -1.47 -7.78 13.40
CA THR A 27 -1.30 -8.44 14.71
C THR A 27 -2.63 -8.77 15.39
N GLY A 28 -3.75 -8.22 14.90
CA GLY A 28 -5.10 -8.48 15.40
C GLY A 28 -5.65 -7.40 16.33
N GLU A 29 -5.00 -6.24 16.43
CA GLU A 29 -5.56 -5.07 17.12
C GLU A 29 -6.76 -4.51 16.35
N ASP A 30 -7.74 -3.95 17.08
CA ASP A 30 -8.90 -3.30 16.46
C ASP A 30 -8.47 -2.06 15.66
N ALA A 31 -8.93 -1.96 14.42
CA ALA A 31 -8.56 -0.87 13.53
C ALA A 31 -9.00 0.51 14.07
N GLY A 32 -10.11 0.58 14.80
CA GLY A 32 -10.58 1.81 15.45
C GLY A 32 -9.61 2.28 16.52
N GLU A 33 -9.26 1.41 17.46
CA GLU A 33 -8.31 1.72 18.54
C GLU A 33 -6.93 2.12 18.02
N VAL A 34 -6.44 1.44 16.98
CA VAL A 34 -5.17 1.79 16.34
C VAL A 34 -5.24 3.20 15.74
N LEU A 35 -6.31 3.55 15.03
CA LEU A 35 -6.48 4.89 14.44
C LEU A 35 -6.56 6.00 15.49
N ASP A 36 -7.18 5.70 16.63
CA ASP A 36 -7.25 6.59 17.78
C ASP A 36 -5.88 6.79 18.42
N SER A 37 -5.11 5.71 18.60
CA SER A 37 -3.73 5.76 19.12
C SER A 37 -2.78 6.56 18.21
N LEU A 38 -2.98 6.49 16.89
CA LEU A 38 -2.22 7.24 15.88
C LEU A 38 -2.65 8.72 15.77
N GLY A 39 -3.63 9.16 16.55
CA GLY A 39 -4.10 10.54 16.60
C GLY A 39 -4.90 10.97 15.35
N ILE A 40 -5.53 10.02 14.66
CA ILE A 40 -6.31 10.29 13.45
C ILE A 40 -7.78 10.48 13.84
N LYS A 41 -8.17 11.71 14.20
CA LYS A 41 -9.53 11.99 14.68
C LYS A 41 -10.58 12.17 13.57
N ARG A 42 -10.19 12.74 12.43
CA ARG A 42 -11.14 13.08 11.35
C ARG A 42 -11.46 11.85 10.50
N TYR A 43 -12.75 11.56 10.33
CA TYR A 43 -13.25 10.44 9.51
C TYR A 43 -12.68 10.45 8.08
N CYS A 44 -12.51 11.63 7.49
CA CYS A 44 -12.02 11.78 6.13
C CYS A 44 -10.56 11.33 5.96
N CYS A 45 -9.75 11.46 7.01
CA CYS A 45 -8.37 10.97 7.02
C CYS A 45 -8.33 9.49 7.48
N ARG A 46 -9.27 9.01 8.31
CA ARG A 46 -9.42 7.57 8.68
C ARG A 46 -9.77 6.67 7.49
N ARG A 47 -10.70 7.09 6.62
CA ARG A 47 -11.09 6.31 5.43
C ARG A 47 -9.92 6.03 4.48
N MET A 48 -8.87 6.84 4.52
CA MET A 48 -7.69 6.64 3.68
C MET A 48 -6.86 5.44 4.12
N LEU A 49 -6.91 5.07 5.41
CA LEU A 49 -6.23 3.89 5.94
C LEU A 49 -7.16 2.66 5.92
N LEU A 50 -8.42 2.83 6.31
CA LEU A 50 -9.39 1.73 6.39
C LEU A 50 -9.70 1.08 5.02
N SER A 51 -9.74 1.89 3.96
CA SER A 51 -10.10 1.41 2.61
C SER A 51 -8.91 1.27 1.68
N HIS A 52 -7.69 1.35 2.19
CA HIS A 52 -6.49 1.20 1.37
C HIS A 52 -6.22 -0.28 1.05
N VAL A 53 -5.93 -0.56 -0.23
CA VAL A 53 -5.53 -1.88 -0.71
C VAL A 53 -4.20 -1.76 -1.45
N GLU A 54 -3.19 -2.45 -0.91
CA GLU A 54 -1.81 -2.40 -1.38
C GLU A 54 -1.59 -3.38 -2.54
N ILE A 55 -2.02 -2.97 -3.74
CA ILE A 55 -1.91 -3.80 -4.97
C ILE A 55 -0.49 -3.74 -5.59
N ILE A 56 0.42 -2.92 -5.06
CA ILE A 56 1.74 -2.70 -5.71
C ILE A 56 2.56 -3.99 -5.83
N ASP A 57 2.49 -4.86 -4.82
CA ASP A 57 3.22 -6.13 -4.81
C ASP A 57 2.75 -7.11 -5.88
N GLU A 58 1.47 -7.06 -6.26
CA GLU A 58 0.93 -7.89 -7.35
C GLU A 58 1.40 -7.38 -8.71
N VAL A 59 1.43 -6.07 -8.86
CA VAL A 59 1.85 -5.39 -10.09
C VAL A 59 3.35 -5.60 -10.32
N LEU A 60 4.18 -5.50 -9.28
CA LEU A 60 5.62 -5.75 -9.39
C LEU A 60 5.92 -7.17 -9.87
N ARG A 61 5.27 -8.19 -9.28
CA ARG A 61 5.40 -9.59 -9.72
C ARG A 61 5.07 -9.78 -11.20
N PHE A 62 4.03 -9.12 -11.69
CA PHE A 62 3.66 -9.18 -13.10
C PHE A 62 4.75 -8.62 -14.02
N TYR A 63 5.36 -7.49 -13.66
CA TYR A 63 6.43 -6.89 -14.45
C TYR A 63 7.71 -7.73 -14.43
N GLU A 64 8.09 -8.29 -13.28
CA GLU A 64 9.23 -9.21 -13.16
C GLU A 64 9.07 -10.45 -14.06
N GLU A 65 7.86 -11.05 -14.11
CA GLU A 65 7.58 -12.17 -15.01
C GLU A 65 7.63 -11.76 -16.49
N ALA A 66 7.14 -10.56 -16.81
CA ALA A 66 7.19 -10.03 -18.17
C ALA A 66 8.63 -9.78 -18.64
N GLU A 67 9.52 -9.30 -17.76
CA GLU A 67 10.95 -9.13 -18.03
C GLU A 67 11.63 -10.48 -18.26
N LYS A 68 11.41 -11.47 -17.39
CA LYS A 68 11.95 -12.84 -17.58
C LYS A 68 11.53 -13.44 -18.92
N ARG A 69 10.28 -13.24 -19.34
CA ARG A 69 9.78 -13.70 -20.65
C ARG A 69 10.46 -12.99 -21.82
N LYS A 70 10.75 -11.69 -21.70
CA LYS A 70 11.49 -10.93 -22.72
C LYS A 70 12.94 -11.39 -22.82
N GLU A 71 13.61 -11.59 -21.69
CA GLU A 71 14.99 -12.09 -21.63
C GLU A 71 15.09 -13.50 -22.23
N ALA A 72 14.21 -14.42 -21.83
CA ALA A 72 14.15 -15.77 -22.40
C ALA A 72 13.91 -15.76 -23.92
N ARG A 73 13.06 -14.85 -24.41
CA ARG A 73 12.83 -14.66 -25.85
C ARG A 73 14.07 -14.07 -26.54
N SER A 74 14.73 -13.07 -25.95
CA SER A 74 15.95 -12.47 -26.51
C SER A 74 17.08 -13.49 -26.64
N TYR A 75 17.28 -14.33 -25.62
CA TYR A 75 18.28 -15.39 -25.65
C TYR A 75 18.03 -16.40 -26.78
N TYR A 76 16.78 -16.76 -27.06
CA TYR A 76 16.40 -17.69 -28.13
C TYR A 76 16.70 -17.14 -29.54
N TYR A 77 16.61 -15.82 -29.76
CA TYR A 77 16.91 -15.18 -31.06
C TYR A 77 18.38 -14.83 -31.25
N GLN A 78 19.21 -14.98 -30.21
CA GLN A 78 20.64 -14.68 -30.25
C GLN A 78 21.50 -15.94 -30.46
N GLN A 79 20.89 -17.14 -30.45
CA GLN A 79 21.43 -18.39 -31.00
C GLN A 79 20.92 -18.60 -32.43
#